data_AF-A0A965IGR1-F1
#
_entry.id   AF-A0A965IGR1-F1
#
_cell.length_a   1.000
_cell.length_b   1.000
_cell.length_c   1.000
_cell.angle_alpha   90.00
_cell.angle_beta   90.00
_cell.angle_gamma   90.00
#
_symmetry.space_group_name_H-M   'P 1'
#
loop_
_entity.id
_entity.type
_entity.pdbx_description
1 polymer ?
#
loop_
_entity_poly.entity_id
_entity_poly.type
_entity_poly.pdbx_seq_one_letter_code
_entity_poly.pdbx_strand_id
1 'polypeptide(L)'
;GEARISYSADYVDIDCELIRRDDAPAFGEPTDYENRRWPSYSSWANAMKALGLTDVMFNEQNGGKGWFERNGNERYPLIMRHPGAAPITIEHVEEVKDRIAAYKAKHPTHMAQYPLPKEGAKPIFEGSSVYRDEDLSDDPRYDGALCKAEWLIYWLKWAVENCQQPVFINS
;
A
#
# COMPACT_ATOMS: atom_id res chain seq x y z
N GLY A 1 -11.69 -0.49 -0.93
CA GLY A 1 -12.77 -0.27 -1.91
C GLY A 1 -14.10 -0.24 -1.21
N GLU A 2 -15.21 -0.28 -1.95
CA GLU A 2 -16.56 -0.41 -1.38
C GLU A 2 -16.73 -1.81 -0.78
N ALA A 3 -17.23 -1.88 0.45
CA ALA A 3 -17.49 -3.15 1.12
C ALA A 3 -18.56 -3.96 0.39
N ARG A 4 -18.29 -5.25 0.20
CA ARG A 4 -19.27 -6.26 -0.19
C ARG A 4 -19.41 -7.25 0.95
N ILE A 5 -20.60 -7.31 1.53
CA ILE A 5 -20.89 -8.22 2.65
C ILE A 5 -21.70 -9.39 2.12
N SER A 6 -21.16 -10.60 2.30
CA SER A 6 -21.83 -11.84 1.93
C SER A 6 -22.19 -12.63 3.18
N TYR A 7 -23.44 -13.08 3.25
CA TYR A 7 -23.95 -13.87 4.37
C TYR A 7 -24.12 -15.32 3.94
N SER A 8 -23.51 -16.24 4.68
CA SER A 8 -23.77 -17.67 4.58
C SER A 8 -24.32 -18.20 5.90
N ALA A 9 -24.70 -19.48 5.94
CA ALA A 9 -25.17 -20.11 7.17
C ALA A 9 -24.08 -20.14 8.27
N ASP A 10 -22.81 -20.24 7.88
CA ASP A 10 -21.70 -20.51 8.81
C ASP A 10 -20.75 -19.32 9.01
N TYR A 11 -20.79 -18.32 8.13
CA TYR A 11 -19.90 -17.15 8.19
C TYR A 11 -20.47 -15.92 7.51
N VAL A 12 -19.95 -14.76 7.93
CA VAL A 12 -20.08 -13.48 7.22
C VAL A 12 -18.74 -13.15 6.61
N ASP A 13 -18.74 -12.88 5.31
CA ASP A 13 -17.55 -12.48 4.56
C ASP A 13 -17.63 -11.01 4.16
N ILE A 14 -16.49 -10.32 4.22
CA ILE A 14 -16.36 -8.92 3.82
C ILE A 14 -15.22 -8.86 2.81
N ASP A 15 -15.55 -8.46 1.60
CA ASP A 15 -14.60 -8.27 0.51
C ASP A 15 -14.77 -6.87 -0.10
N CYS A 16 -13.93 -6.53 -1.08
CA CYS A 16 -14.13 -5.39 -1.94
C CYS A 16 -13.87 -5.77 -3.39
N GLU A 17 -14.65 -5.20 -4.30
CA GLU A 17 -14.44 -5.41 -5.73
C GLU A 17 -13.03 -5.00 -6.18
N LEU A 18 -12.44 -5.80 -7.07
CA LEU A 18 -11.25 -5.39 -7.81
C LEU A 18 -11.64 -4.28 -8.78
N ILE A 19 -11.06 -3.10 -8.56
CA ILE A 19 -11.35 -1.92 -9.37
C ILE A 19 -10.06 -1.53 -10.10
N ARG A 20 -10.20 -1.32 -11.41
CA ARG A 20 -9.16 -0.76 -12.27
C ARG A 20 -9.45 0.71 -12.58
N ARG A 21 -8.40 1.53 -12.54
CA ARG A 21 -8.41 2.96 -12.83
C ARG A 21 -7.15 3.35 -13.59
N ASP A 22 -7.30 3.82 -14.83
CA ASP A 22 -6.17 4.20 -15.68
C ASP A 22 -5.41 5.44 -15.17
N ASP A 23 -5.99 6.20 -14.24
CA ASP A 23 -5.37 7.30 -13.52
C ASP A 23 -4.70 6.89 -12.19
N ALA A 24 -4.75 5.60 -11.81
CA ALA A 24 -4.07 5.13 -10.61
C ALA A 24 -2.57 4.89 -10.86
N PRO A 25 -1.73 4.91 -9.80
CA PRO A 25 -0.30 4.69 -9.93
C PRO A 25 0.04 3.35 -10.59
N ALA A 26 1.06 3.38 -11.46
CA ALA A 26 1.59 2.24 -12.17
C ALA A 26 3.11 2.31 -12.19
N PHE A 27 3.77 1.26 -11.67
CA PHE A 27 5.23 1.22 -11.49
C PHE A 27 5.86 -0.02 -12.14
N GLY A 28 5.11 -0.70 -13.01
CA GLY A 28 5.50 -1.96 -13.65
C GLY A 28 5.10 -3.20 -12.85
N GLU A 29 4.15 -3.09 -11.93
CA GLU A 29 3.66 -4.23 -11.12
C GLU A 29 2.48 -4.93 -11.82
N PRO A 30 2.26 -6.24 -11.56
CA PRO A 30 1.11 -6.98 -12.11
C PRO A 30 -0.26 -6.40 -11.75
N THR A 31 -0.35 -5.65 -10.65
CA THR A 31 -1.58 -4.99 -10.16
C THR A 31 -1.56 -3.48 -10.42
N ASP A 32 -0.73 -3.00 -11.36
CA ASP A 32 -0.77 -1.62 -11.81
C ASP A 32 -2.20 -1.24 -12.20
N TYR A 33 -2.59 0.00 -11.88
CA TYR A 33 -3.93 0.53 -12.09
C TYR A 33 -5.04 -0.09 -11.22
N GLU A 34 -4.74 -1.03 -10.33
CA GLU A 34 -5.75 -1.76 -9.55
C GLU A 34 -5.67 -1.50 -8.05
N ASN A 35 -6.80 -1.64 -7.36
CA ASN A 35 -6.92 -1.50 -5.90
C ASN A 35 -6.47 -2.74 -5.10
N ARG A 36 -5.70 -3.63 -5.74
CA ARG A 36 -5.06 -4.79 -5.10
C ARG A 36 -3.57 -4.52 -4.87
N ARG A 37 -3.09 -4.86 -3.68
CA ARG A 37 -1.66 -4.78 -3.35
C ARG A 37 -0.86 -5.92 -3.99
N TRP A 38 0.39 -5.62 -4.32
CA TRP A 38 1.43 -6.55 -4.75
C TRP A 38 2.80 -6.11 -4.16
N PRO A 39 3.85 -6.94 -4.07
CA PRO A 39 3.89 -8.41 -4.18
C PRO A 39 3.60 -9.13 -2.86
N SER A 40 4.33 -8.84 -1.78
CA SER A 40 4.32 -9.64 -0.53
C SER A 40 4.09 -8.80 0.73
N TYR A 41 3.58 -9.45 1.77
CA TYR A 41 3.36 -8.84 3.08
C TYR A 41 4.64 -8.26 3.69
N SER A 42 5.77 -8.98 3.57
CA SER A 42 7.07 -8.52 4.06
C SER A 42 7.59 -7.30 3.30
N SER A 43 7.38 -7.23 1.99
CA SER A 43 7.72 -6.06 1.18
C SER A 43 6.94 -4.82 1.63
N TRP A 44 5.65 -4.99 1.90
CA TRP A 44 4.80 -3.94 2.46
C TRP A 44 5.23 -3.54 3.87
N ALA A 45 5.50 -4.50 4.76
CA ALA A 45 5.95 -4.22 6.12
C ALA A 45 7.24 -3.38 6.14
N ASN A 46 8.24 -3.74 5.33
CA ASN A 46 9.50 -3.00 5.23
C ASN A 46 9.28 -1.58 4.69
N ALA A 47 8.42 -1.41 3.68
CA ALA A 47 8.10 -0.10 3.13
C ALA A 47 7.37 0.78 4.15
N MET A 48 6.37 0.25 4.86
CA MET A 48 5.67 1.00 5.90
C MET A 48 6.62 1.41 7.02
N LYS A 49 7.58 0.55 7.39
CA LYS A 49 8.62 0.89 8.38
C LYS A 49 9.50 2.04 7.91
N ALA A 50 9.97 2.01 6.66
CA ALA A 50 10.77 3.08 6.09
C ALA A 50 10.01 4.43 6.08
N LEU A 51 8.71 4.39 5.78
CA LEU A 51 7.84 5.57 5.71
C LEU A 51 7.33 6.05 7.07
N GLY A 52 7.55 5.30 8.15
CA GLY A 52 6.94 5.60 9.46
C GLY A 52 5.43 5.40 9.48
N LEU A 53 4.92 4.42 8.73
CA LEU A 53 3.52 4.07 8.56
C LEU A 53 3.14 2.75 9.25
N THR A 54 4.03 2.16 10.03
CA THR A 54 3.76 0.84 10.65
C THR A 54 2.60 0.87 11.63
N ASP A 55 2.31 2.00 12.27
CA ASP A 55 1.17 2.11 13.17
C ASP A 55 -0.17 2.18 12.43
N VAL A 56 -0.21 2.96 11.35
CA VAL A 56 -1.40 3.04 10.48
C VAL A 56 -1.69 1.68 9.85
N MET A 57 -0.64 0.97 9.43
CA MET A 57 -0.82 -0.28 8.71
C MET A 57 -1.04 -1.46 9.66
N PHE A 58 -0.28 -1.55 10.75
CA PHE A 58 -0.19 -2.74 11.60
C PHE A 58 -0.35 -2.46 13.10
N ASN A 59 -0.40 -1.20 13.52
CA ASN A 59 -0.37 -0.78 14.94
C ASN A 59 0.84 -1.34 15.72
N GLU A 60 2.04 -1.18 15.16
CA GLU A 60 3.28 -1.76 15.70
C GLU A 60 3.63 -1.22 17.11
N GLN A 61 3.38 0.05 17.38
CA GLN A 61 3.60 0.68 18.71
C GLN A 61 2.86 -0.05 19.83
N ASN A 62 1.72 -0.65 19.54
CA ASN A 62 0.92 -1.41 20.50
C ASN A 62 1.09 -2.93 20.33
N GLY A 63 2.22 -3.37 19.77
CA GLY A 63 2.54 -4.79 19.56
C GLY A 63 1.61 -5.46 18.56
N GLY A 64 1.06 -4.71 17.60
CA GLY A 64 0.14 -5.20 16.59
C GLY A 64 -1.32 -5.34 17.06
N LYS A 65 -1.70 -4.70 18.17
CA LYS A 65 -3.01 -4.88 18.80
C LYS A 65 -3.66 -3.56 19.19
N GLY A 66 -4.98 -3.49 19.05
CA GLY A 66 -5.76 -2.34 19.50
C GLY A 66 -5.74 -1.19 18.49
N TRP A 67 -5.55 0.02 18.99
CA TRP A 67 -5.78 1.27 18.27
C TRP A 67 -4.51 2.12 18.19
N PHE A 68 -4.42 3.01 17.20
CA PHE A 68 -3.45 4.10 17.21
C PHE A 68 -4.17 5.43 17.45
N GLU A 69 -3.50 6.39 18.09
CA GLU A 69 -4.09 7.72 18.35
C GLU A 69 -3.73 8.69 17.22
N ARG A 70 -4.72 9.44 16.75
CA ARG A 70 -4.56 10.58 15.84
C ARG A 70 -5.49 11.69 16.29
N ASN A 71 -4.95 12.89 16.52
CA ASN A 71 -5.73 14.07 16.94
C ASN A 71 -6.62 13.83 18.19
N GLY A 72 -6.15 13.02 19.14
CA GLY A 72 -6.91 12.65 20.35
C GLY A 72 -8.03 11.62 20.11
N ASN A 73 -8.11 11.03 18.92
CA ASN A 73 -9.06 9.98 18.59
C ASN A 73 -8.37 8.64 18.36
N GLU A 74 -8.98 7.56 18.85
CA GLU A 74 -8.54 6.19 18.56
C GLU A 74 -8.95 5.77 17.13
N ARG A 75 -8.02 5.13 16.42
CA ARG A 75 -8.20 4.62 15.05
C ARG A 75 -7.70 3.18 14.92
N TYR A 76 -8.33 2.44 14.02
CA TYR A 76 -7.99 1.05 13.75
C TYR A 76 -6.84 0.98 12.74
N PRO A 77 -5.86 0.07 12.87
CA PRO A 77 -4.92 -0.15 11.78
C PRO A 77 -5.61 -0.75 10.55
N LEU A 78 -5.06 -0.48 9.37
CA LEU A 78 -5.58 -1.03 8.10
C LEU A 78 -5.49 -2.55 8.01
N ILE A 79 -4.52 -3.15 8.73
CA ILE A 79 -4.35 -4.59 8.86
C ILE A 79 -4.42 -4.99 10.34
N MET A 80 -5.64 -5.23 10.83
CA MET A 80 -5.88 -5.72 12.20
C MET A 80 -5.70 -7.23 12.37
N ARG A 81 -6.10 -8.02 11.37
CA ARG A 81 -6.10 -9.48 11.41
C ARG A 81 -6.02 -10.04 9.99
N HIS A 82 -5.72 -11.33 9.89
CA HIS A 82 -5.65 -12.05 8.62
C HIS A 82 -6.44 -13.37 8.73
N PRO A 83 -7.52 -13.56 7.96
CA PRO A 83 -8.16 -12.59 7.07
C PRO A 83 -8.92 -11.48 7.84
N GLY A 84 -9.01 -10.27 7.27
CA GLY A 84 -9.66 -9.14 7.94
C GLY A 84 -10.08 -8.00 7.02
N ALA A 85 -10.98 -7.16 7.53
CA ALA A 85 -11.40 -5.92 6.90
C ALA A 85 -11.32 -4.78 7.93
N ALA A 86 -10.76 -3.65 7.54
CA ALA A 86 -10.70 -2.44 8.36
C ALA A 86 -11.41 -1.28 7.66
N PRO A 87 -12.24 -0.49 8.37
CA PRO A 87 -12.84 0.71 7.78
C PRO A 87 -11.75 1.74 7.47
N ILE A 88 -11.80 2.30 6.26
CA ILE A 88 -10.95 3.42 5.88
C ILE A 88 -11.65 4.72 6.28
N THR A 89 -10.89 5.69 6.76
CA THR A 89 -11.41 6.99 7.21
C THR A 89 -10.53 8.10 6.67
N ILE A 90 -11.04 9.34 6.71
CA ILE A 90 -10.26 10.51 6.30
C ILE A 90 -8.98 10.69 7.13
N GLU A 91 -8.99 10.30 8.41
CA GLU A 91 -7.79 10.43 9.25
C GLU A 91 -6.68 9.44 8.84
N HIS A 92 -7.02 8.28 8.28
CA HIS A 92 -6.02 7.40 7.66
C HIS A 92 -5.37 8.09 6.45
N VAL A 93 -6.17 8.75 5.61
CA VAL A 93 -5.69 9.51 4.45
C VAL A 93 -4.74 10.64 4.90
N GLU A 94 -5.12 11.38 5.92
CA GLU A 94 -4.32 12.49 6.46
C GLU A 94 -3.00 12.01 7.05
N GLU A 95 -3.03 10.97 7.90
CA GLU A 95 -1.82 10.42 8.50
C GLU A 95 -0.87 9.88 7.41
N VAL A 96 -1.38 9.14 6.43
CA VAL A 96 -0.56 8.65 5.32
C VAL A 96 0.04 9.80 4.52
N LYS A 97 -0.76 10.82 4.20
CA LYS A 97 -0.31 12.01 3.48
C LYS A 97 0.80 12.74 4.24
N ASP A 98 0.66 12.95 5.54
CA ASP A 98 1.62 13.65 6.37
C ASP A 98 2.95 12.89 6.45
N ARG A 99 2.90 11.56 6.60
CA ARG A 99 4.09 10.70 6.63
C ARG A 99 4.82 10.68 5.29
N ILE A 100 4.09 10.62 4.18
CA ILE A 100 4.67 10.73 2.83
C ILE A 100 5.35 12.10 2.66
N ALA A 101 4.69 13.19 3.07
CA ALA A 101 5.27 14.53 2.97
C ALA A 101 6.54 14.67 3.81
N ALA A 102 6.53 14.18 5.06
CA ALA A 102 7.70 14.17 5.92
C ALA A 102 8.84 13.31 5.37
N TYR A 103 8.52 12.17 4.75
CA TYR A 103 9.50 11.32 4.09
C TYR A 103 10.12 12.01 2.87
N LYS A 104 9.32 12.55 1.95
CA LYS A 104 9.79 13.29 0.77
C LYS A 104 10.63 14.52 1.15
N ALA A 105 10.32 15.20 2.25
CA ALA A 105 11.12 16.32 2.74
C ALA A 105 12.52 15.90 3.20
N LYS A 106 12.66 14.69 3.79
CA LYS A 106 13.96 14.11 4.16
C LYS A 106 14.72 13.51 2.97
N HIS A 107 13.99 13.12 1.93
CA HIS A 107 14.49 12.44 0.74
C HIS A 107 14.10 13.20 -0.55
N PRO A 108 14.55 14.46 -0.73
CA PRO A 108 14.02 15.36 -1.76
C PRO A 108 14.34 14.91 -3.20
N THR A 109 15.32 14.03 -3.38
CA THR A 109 15.73 13.50 -4.69
C THR A 109 15.14 12.13 -4.99
N HIS A 110 14.48 11.49 -4.02
CA HIS A 110 13.87 10.18 -4.22
C HIS A 110 12.61 10.30 -5.09
N MET A 111 12.38 9.27 -5.91
CA MET A 111 11.24 9.15 -6.79
C MET A 111 10.57 7.80 -6.60
N ALA A 112 9.23 7.77 -6.71
CA ALA A 112 8.45 6.55 -6.72
C ALA A 112 8.74 5.77 -8.01
N GLN A 113 9.76 4.93 -7.95
CA GLN A 113 10.23 4.14 -9.08
C GLN A 113 10.97 2.90 -8.54
N TYR A 114 10.70 1.74 -9.12
CA TYR A 114 11.53 0.56 -8.88
C TYR A 114 12.82 0.64 -9.68
N PRO A 115 13.93 0.06 -9.19
CA PRO A 115 15.18 -0.01 -9.93
C PRO A 115 14.98 -0.50 -11.37
N LEU A 116 15.49 0.29 -12.32
CA LEU A 116 15.45 -0.07 -13.74
C LEU A 116 16.60 -1.03 -14.07
N PRO A 117 16.43 -1.93 -15.06
CA PRO A 117 17.55 -2.72 -15.55
C PRO A 117 18.67 -1.83 -16.12
N LYS A 118 19.92 -2.23 -15.87
CA LYS A 118 21.13 -1.63 -16.46
C LYS A 118 21.12 -1.81 -17.98
N GLU A 119 21.83 -0.93 -18.68
CA GLU A 119 21.93 -1.00 -20.14
C GLU A 119 22.48 -2.38 -20.58
N GLY A 120 21.75 -3.03 -21.50
CA GLY A 120 22.11 -4.36 -22.01
C GLY A 120 21.76 -5.55 -21.11
N ALA A 121 21.17 -5.31 -19.92
CA ALA A 121 20.66 -6.38 -19.07
C ALA A 121 19.59 -7.21 -19.79
N LYS A 122 19.61 -8.52 -19.55
CA LYS A 122 18.63 -9.46 -20.11
C LYS A 122 17.75 -10.00 -18.97
N PRO A 123 16.43 -10.12 -19.17
CA PRO A 123 15.58 -10.72 -18.17
C PRO A 123 15.95 -12.19 -17.94
N ILE A 124 15.66 -12.70 -16.74
CA ILE A 124 15.93 -14.10 -16.35
C ILE A 124 15.19 -15.07 -17.27
N PHE A 125 13.98 -14.69 -17.67
CA PHE A 125 13.18 -15.44 -18.64
C PHE A 125 12.89 -14.56 -19.86
N GLU A 126 13.04 -15.13 -21.05
CA GLU A 126 12.71 -14.45 -22.30
C GLU A 126 11.25 -14.00 -22.29
N GLY A 127 11.00 -12.72 -22.60
CA GLY A 127 9.67 -12.12 -22.56
C GLY A 127 9.15 -11.71 -21.17
N SER A 128 9.94 -11.85 -20.10
CA SER A 128 9.58 -11.37 -18.77
C SER A 128 10.20 -10.02 -18.41
N SER A 129 9.67 -9.35 -17.39
CA SER A 129 10.25 -8.14 -16.77
C SER A 129 11.06 -8.44 -15.50
N VAL A 130 11.47 -9.70 -15.29
CA VAL A 130 12.19 -10.13 -14.10
C VAL A 130 13.69 -10.13 -14.39
N TYR A 131 14.45 -9.32 -13.65
CA TYR A 131 15.91 -9.20 -13.77
C TYR A 131 16.58 -9.69 -12.48
N ARG A 132 17.87 -10.02 -12.56
CA ARG A 132 18.65 -10.30 -11.34
C ARG A 132 18.94 -8.99 -10.63
N ASP A 133 19.06 -9.03 -9.31
CA ASP A 133 19.37 -7.83 -8.52
C ASP A 133 20.66 -7.14 -8.97
N GLU A 134 21.67 -7.91 -9.40
CA GLU A 134 22.95 -7.39 -9.94
C GLU A 134 22.79 -6.63 -11.27
N ASP A 135 21.72 -6.91 -12.02
CA ASP A 135 21.40 -6.28 -13.29
C ASP A 135 20.53 -5.03 -13.13
N LEU A 136 20.05 -4.74 -11.91
CA LEU A 136 19.25 -3.56 -11.62
C LEU A 136 20.15 -2.37 -11.26
N SER A 137 19.69 -1.17 -11.63
CA SER A 137 20.33 0.11 -11.32
C SER A 137 20.41 0.31 -9.81
N ASP A 138 21.56 0.80 -9.35
CA ASP A 138 21.85 1.18 -7.97
C ASP A 138 21.60 2.67 -7.71
N ASP A 139 20.87 3.36 -8.60
CA ASP A 139 20.55 4.77 -8.44
C ASP A 139 19.74 4.98 -7.14
N PRO A 140 20.30 5.68 -6.14
CA PRO A 140 19.67 5.84 -4.84
C PRO A 140 18.40 6.68 -4.89
N ARG A 141 18.10 7.32 -6.03
CA ARG A 141 16.85 8.05 -6.24
C ARG A 141 15.66 7.11 -6.41
N TYR A 142 15.85 5.88 -6.87
CA TYR A 142 14.74 4.94 -7.05
C TYR A 142 14.27 4.38 -5.72
N ASP A 143 13.01 4.67 -5.38
CA ASP A 143 12.44 4.37 -4.08
C ASP A 143 11.16 3.53 -4.21
N GLY A 144 11.32 2.22 -4.02
CA GLY A 144 10.21 1.27 -4.00
C GLY A 144 9.30 1.36 -2.78
N ALA A 145 9.68 2.10 -1.71
CA ALA A 145 8.77 2.43 -0.63
C ALA A 145 7.82 3.55 -1.06
N LEU A 146 8.32 4.56 -1.78
CA LEU A 146 7.48 5.61 -2.35
C LEU A 146 6.46 5.07 -3.37
N CYS A 147 6.79 4.07 -4.19
CA CYS A 147 5.81 3.40 -5.07
C CYS A 147 4.56 2.93 -4.28
N LYS A 148 4.80 2.21 -3.18
CA LYS A 148 3.74 1.67 -2.32
C LYS A 148 3.00 2.78 -1.58
N ALA A 149 3.70 3.83 -1.18
CA ALA A 149 3.11 4.97 -0.51
C ALA A 149 2.15 5.73 -1.43
N GLU A 150 2.55 5.97 -2.69
CA GLU A 150 1.73 6.63 -3.70
C GLU A 150 0.51 5.79 -4.09
N TRP A 151 0.70 4.48 -4.26
CA TRP A 151 -0.41 3.55 -4.42
C TRP A 151 -1.39 3.61 -3.23
N LEU A 152 -0.87 3.56 -2.00
CA LEU A 152 -1.68 3.52 -0.79
C LEU A 152 -2.51 4.79 -0.64
N ILE A 153 -1.87 5.96 -0.72
CA ILE A 153 -2.60 7.22 -0.57
C ILE A 153 -3.62 7.44 -1.68
N TYR A 154 -3.33 7.01 -2.92
CA TYR A 154 -4.28 7.09 -4.02
C TYR A 154 -5.55 6.30 -3.70
N TRP A 155 -5.42 5.02 -3.35
CA TRP A 155 -6.58 4.16 -3.12
C TRP A 155 -7.34 4.46 -1.83
N LEU A 156 -6.65 4.94 -0.78
CA LEU A 156 -7.33 5.42 0.42
C LEU A 156 -8.19 6.64 0.13
N LYS A 157 -7.65 7.64 -0.61
CA LYS A 157 -8.42 8.83 -1.03
C LYS A 157 -9.60 8.44 -1.90
N TRP A 158 -9.34 7.64 -2.94
CA TRP A 158 -10.37 7.18 -3.84
C TRP A 158 -11.51 6.48 -3.09
N ALA A 159 -11.18 5.58 -2.14
CA ALA A 159 -12.18 4.89 -1.35
C ALA A 159 -13.00 5.86 -0.50
N VAL A 160 -12.37 6.79 0.24
CA VAL A 160 -13.10 7.76 1.08
C VAL A 160 -14.02 8.67 0.26
N GLU A 161 -13.63 9.01 -0.97
CA GLU A 161 -14.37 9.93 -1.83
C GLU A 161 -15.50 9.25 -2.63
N ASN A 162 -15.38 7.95 -2.93
CA ASN A 162 -16.24 7.27 -3.90
C ASN A 162 -17.03 6.10 -3.30
N CYS A 163 -16.70 5.66 -2.08
CA CYS A 163 -17.35 4.53 -1.42
C CYS A 163 -18.26 5.02 -0.29
N GLN A 164 -19.42 4.38 -0.16
CA GLN A 164 -20.29 4.58 1.00
C GLN A 164 -19.75 3.85 2.22
N GLN A 165 -19.14 2.67 2.01
CA GLN A 165 -18.54 1.84 3.06
C GLN A 165 -17.09 1.50 2.68
N PRO A 166 -16.17 2.47 2.79
CA PRO A 166 -14.79 2.26 2.37
C PRO A 166 -14.08 1.29 3.34
N VAL A 167 -13.57 0.18 2.80
CA VAL A 167 -12.83 -0.85 3.56
C VAL A 167 -11.49 -1.18 2.92
N PHE A 168 -10.53 -1.54 3.77
CA PHE A 168 -9.25 -2.13 3.42
C PHE A 168 -9.29 -3.63 3.75
N ILE A 169 -9.15 -4.48 2.73
CA ILE A 169 -9.19 -5.93 2.89
C ILE A 169 -7.78 -6.49 3.02
N ASN A 170 -7.60 -7.35 4.02
CA ASN A 170 -6.42 -8.16 4.21
C ASN A 170 -6.81 -9.64 4.05
N SER A 171 -6.84 -10.10 2.81
CA SER A 171 -7.14 -11.48 2.38
C SER A 171 -5.93 -12.37 2.43
#